data_AF-A0ABD4V568-F1
#
_entry.id   AF-A0ABD4V568-F1
#
_cell.length_a   1.000
_cell.length_b   1.000
_cell.length_c   1.000
_cell.angle_alpha   90.00
_cell.angle_beta   90.00
_cell.angle_gamma   90.00
#
_symmetry.space_group_name_H-M   'P 1'
#
loop_
_entity.id
_entity.type
_entity.pdbx_description
1 polymer ?
#
loop_
_entity_poly.entity_id
_entity_poly.type
_entity_poly.pdbx_seq_one_letter_code
_entity_poly.pdbx_strand_id
1 'polypeptide(L)' 'MRTRQGAQKWQINADGTFVNTQSGKCLDAVERGTAAGTRIQIWDCYGGGGTQPNQVWSMR' A
#
# COMPACT_ATOMS: atom_id res chain seq x y z
N MET A 1 27.54 -6.68 -5.50
CA MET A 1 26.23 -7.29 -5.15
C MET A 1 25.14 -6.24 -5.36
N ARG A 2 24.05 -6.57 -6.07
CA ARG A 2 23.01 -5.62 -6.54
C ARG A 2 22.12 -5.14 -5.38
N THR A 3 22.06 -3.84 -5.09
CA THR A 3 21.20 -3.27 -4.03
C THR A 3 19.88 -2.66 -4.54
N ARG A 4 19.37 -3.07 -5.71
CA ARG A 4 18.09 -2.57 -6.27
C ARG A 4 16.86 -3.33 -5.73
N GLN A 5 16.68 -3.37 -4.41
CA GLN A 5 15.53 -4.08 -3.78
C GLN A 5 14.45 -3.14 -3.23
N GLY A 6 14.57 -1.82 -3.38
CA GLY A 6 13.61 -0.86 -2.81
C GLY A 6 12.16 -1.11 -3.25
N ALA A 7 11.96 -1.57 -4.48
CA ALA A 7 10.64 -1.87 -5.02
C ALA A 7 9.97 -3.08 -4.36
N GLN A 8 10.72 -3.93 -3.64
CA GLN A 8 10.21 -5.08 -2.89
C GLN A 8 10.31 -4.88 -1.37
N LYS A 9 10.61 -3.66 -0.93
CA LYS A 9 10.68 -3.27 0.48
C LYS A 9 9.52 -2.35 0.81
N TRP A 10 8.85 -2.65 1.92
CA TRP A 10 7.66 -1.95 2.37
C TRP A 10 7.85 -1.45 3.80
N GLN A 11 7.53 -0.18 4.01
CA GLN A 11 7.38 0.41 5.34
C GLN A 11 5.92 0.26 5.76
N ILE A 12 5.71 -0.19 6.99
CA ILE A 12 4.38 -0.43 7.53
C ILE A 12 4.15 0.60 8.62
N ASN A 13 3.16 1.46 8.39
CA ASN A 13 2.88 2.60 9.25
C ASN A 13 1.83 2.26 10.29
N ALA A 14 1.82 3.02 11.40
CA ALA A 14 0.84 2.85 12.48
C ALA A 14 -0.60 3.16 12.04
N ASP A 15 -0.79 3.91 10.95
CA ASP A 15 -2.09 4.18 10.34
C ASP A 15 -2.58 3.02 9.44
N GLY A 16 -1.81 1.92 9.35
CA GLY A 16 -2.13 0.75 8.55
C GLY A 16 -1.79 0.86 7.07
N THR A 17 -1.20 1.97 6.63
CA THR A 17 -0.68 2.08 5.25
C THR A 17 0.62 1.29 5.07
N PHE A 18 0.77 0.68 3.90
CA PHE A 18 1.98 -0.04 3.49
C PHE A 18 2.63 0.75 2.37
N VAL A 19 3.75 1.41 2.65
CA VAL A 19 4.43 2.32 1.73
C VAL A 19 5.63 1.62 1.07
N ASN A 20 5.66 1.61 -0.25
CA ASN A 20 6.78 1.09 -1.01
C ASN A 20 7.99 2.03 -0.90
N THR A 21 9.11 1.54 -0.39
CA THR A 21 10.27 2.40 -0.07
C THR A 21 10.96 3.01 -1.30
N GLN A 22 10.78 2.43 -2.49
CA GLN A 22 11.35 2.98 -3.73
C GLN A 22 10.51 4.11 -4.34
N SER A 23 9.19 4.06 -4.18
CA SER A 23 8.27 5.01 -4.83
C SER A 23 7.61 5.99 -3.87
N GLY A 24 7.62 5.72 -2.56
CA GLY A 24 6.90 6.52 -1.55
C GLY A 24 5.37 6.39 -1.63
N LYS A 25 4.86 5.44 -2.41
CA LYS A 25 3.43 5.21 -2.69
C LYS A 25 2.88 4.01 -1.90
N CYS A 26 1.57 3.97 -1.71
CA CYS A 26 0.88 3.01 -0.86
C CYS A 26 0.40 1.76 -1.64
N LEU A 27 0.32 0.63 -0.95
CA LEU A 27 -0.40 -0.56 -1.39
C LEU A 27 -1.90 -0.25 -1.43
N ASP A 28 -2.52 -0.39 -2.59
CA ASP A 28 -3.87 0.12 -2.87
C ASP A 28 -4.71 -0.94 -3.58
N ALA A 29 -5.95 -1.15 -3.10
CA ALA A 29 -6.98 -1.86 -3.85
C ALA A 29 -7.65 -0.90 -4.84
N VAL A 30 -7.49 -1.21 -6.13
CA VAL A 30 -7.88 -0.34 -7.26
C VAL A 30 -9.33 0.12 -7.11
N GLU A 31 -9.54 1.44 -7.25
CA GLU A 31 -10.88 2.08 -7.24
C GLU A 31 -11.74 1.75 -6.02
N ARG A 32 -11.12 1.43 -4.87
CA ARG A 32 -11.83 0.97 -3.67
C ARG A 32 -12.61 -0.33 -3.89
N GLY A 33 -12.18 -1.15 -4.84
CA GLY A 33 -12.81 -2.43 -5.14
C GLY A 33 -12.76 -3.40 -3.96
N THR A 34 -13.89 -4.07 -3.72
CA THR A 34 -14.04 -5.08 -2.65
C THR A 34 -14.39 -6.46 -3.19
N ALA A 35 -14.71 -6.57 -4.48
CA ALA A 35 -15.02 -7.83 -5.14
C ALA A 35 -13.77 -8.71 -5.29
N ALA A 36 -13.97 -10.02 -5.30
CA ALA A 36 -12.91 -10.97 -5.60
C ALA A 36 -12.28 -10.66 -6.97
N GLY A 37 -10.94 -10.70 -7.03
CA GLY A 37 -10.20 -10.34 -8.24
C GLY A 37 -9.92 -8.83 -8.40
N THR A 38 -10.32 -7.99 -7.43
CA THR A 38 -9.84 -6.61 -7.37
C THR A 38 -8.31 -6.60 -7.40
N ARG A 39 -7.74 -5.86 -8.35
CA ARG A 39 -6.29 -5.75 -8.49
C ARG A 39 -5.70 -4.91 -7.38
N ILE A 40 -4.46 -5.23 -7.02
CA ILE A 40 -3.64 -4.43 -6.11
C ILE A 40 -2.64 -3.63 -6.94
N GLN A 41 -2.46 -2.36 -6.57
CA GLN A 41 -1.55 -1.43 -7.24
C GLN A 41 -0.70 -0.64 -6.23
N ILE A 42 0.25 0.12 -6.77
CA ILE A 42 1.03 1.12 -6.03
C ILE A 42 0.51 2.48 -6.43
N TRP A 43 -0.10 3.22 -5.50
CA TRP A 43 -0.78 4.48 -5.78
C TRP A 43 -0.44 5.56 -4.76
N ASP A 44 -0.75 6.82 -5.07
CA ASP A 44 -0.55 7.92 -4.12
C ASP A 44 -1.24 7.62 -2.79
N CYS A 45 -0.52 7.87 -1.70
CA CYS A 45 -1.02 7.64 -0.37
C CYS A 45 -2.06 8.71 -0.02
N TYR A 46 -3.27 8.29 0.33
CA TYR A 46 -4.32 9.18 0.82
C TYR A 46 -4.55 9.07 2.35
N GLY A 47 -3.64 8.37 3.05
CA GLY A 47 -3.56 8.26 4.51
C GLY A 47 -4.46 7.17 5.11
N GLY A 48 -4.10 6.69 6.31
CA GLY A 48 -4.79 5.59 7.00
C GLY A 48 -5.91 5.96 7.97
N GLY A 49 -6.38 7.21 7.96
CA GLY A 49 -7.35 7.76 8.94
C GLY A 49 -8.83 7.38 8.74
N GLY A 50 -9.14 6.25 8.09
CA GLY A 50 -10.52 5.73 7.94
C GLY A 50 -11.36 6.30 6.80
N THR A 51 -10.99 7.42 6.18
CA THR A 51 -11.71 7.99 5.02
C THR A 51 -11.39 7.29 3.69
N GLN A 52 -10.26 6.59 3.60
CA GLN A 52 -9.86 5.78 2.44
C GLN A 52 -9.37 4.38 2.86
N PRO A 53 -10.30 3.44 3.12
CA PRO A 53 -9.94 2.12 3.63
C PRO A 53 -9.21 1.24 2.61
N ASN A 54 -9.24 1.58 1.32
CA ASN A 54 -8.64 0.78 0.25
C ASN A 54 -7.09 0.77 0.25
N GLN A 55 -6.46 1.55 1.15
CA GLN A 55 -5.01 1.58 1.35
C GLN A 55 -4.58 1.17 2.77
N VAL A 56 -5.53 0.66 3.59
CA VAL A 56 -5.30 0.29 4.99
C VAL A 56 -5.33 -1.23 5.13
N TRP A 57 -4.26 -1.79 5.70
CA TRP A 57 -4.04 -3.23 5.79
C TRP A 57 -3.65 -3.66 7.20
N SER A 58 -4.01 -4.88 7.59
CA SER A 58 -3.68 -5.47 8.89
C SER A 58 -2.74 -6.67 8.75
N MET A 59 -1.70 -6.77 9.58
CA MET A 59 -0.75 -7.89 9.62
C MET A 59 -1.10 -8.99 10.64
N ARG A 60 -2.38 -9.21 10.86
CA ARG A 60 -2.83 -10.25 11.79
C ARG A 60 -2.62 -11.66 11.24
#